data_AF-A0A2V7T518-F1
#
_entry.id   AF-A0A2V7T518-F1
#
_cell.length_a   1.000
_cell.length_b   1.000
_cell.length_c   1.000
_cell.angle_alpha   90.00
_cell.angle_beta   90.00
_cell.angle_gamma   90.00
#
_symmetry.space_group_name_H-M   'P 1'
#
loop_
_entity.id
_entity.type
_entity.pdbx_description
1 polymer ?
#
loop_
_entity_poly.entity_id
_entity_poly.type
_entity_poly.pdbx_seq_one_letter_code
_entity_poly.pdbx_strand_id
1 'polypeptide(L)'
;MAQRQLEVLNAGLVPYAEALAWQRALAQDRIDGRLAHDVLLLLEHPAVVTLGRNAHAGHVLEPQGVEVFEIERGGDVTLHAPGQLVGYPIVDLTGHKPDLHWYLRTLEQALIDALGRLGIAAERNPGYTGVWTRGR
;
A
#
# COMPACT_ATOMS: atom_id res chain seq x y z
N MET A 1 -3.78 -20.59 19.11
CA MET A 1 -4.16 -19.76 17.94
C MET A 1 -3.44 -20.35 16.73
N ALA A 2 -4.13 -20.55 15.61
CA ALA A 2 -3.46 -21.04 14.39
C ALA A 2 -2.37 -20.04 13.96
N GLN A 3 -1.18 -20.54 13.64
CA GLN A 3 -0.08 -19.71 13.17
C GLN A 3 -0.44 -19.18 11.79
N ARG A 4 -0.71 -17.88 11.71
CA ARG A 4 -0.99 -17.20 10.44
C ARG A 4 0.32 -16.93 9.73
N GLN A 5 0.39 -17.34 8.47
CA GLN A 5 1.55 -17.11 7.63
C GLN A 5 1.31 -15.88 6.74
N LEU A 6 2.32 -15.03 6.65
CA LEU A 6 2.39 -13.92 5.70
C LEU A 6 3.51 -14.26 4.72
N GLU A 7 3.17 -14.57 3.48
CA GLU A 7 4.14 -14.74 2.41
C GLU A 7 4.59 -13.38 1.90
N VAL A 8 5.90 -13.19 1.73
CA VAL A 8 6.46 -11.94 1.19
C VAL A 8 6.96 -12.20 -0.22
N LEU A 9 6.40 -11.48 -1.19
CA LEU A 9 6.78 -11.56 -2.59
C LEU A 9 7.54 -10.29 -2.99
N ASN A 10 8.77 -10.44 -3.48
CA ASN A 10 9.55 -9.32 -4.03
C ASN A 10 9.49 -9.36 -5.56
N ALA A 11 8.78 -8.41 -6.17
CA ALA A 11 8.48 -8.44 -7.61
C ALA A 11 9.32 -7.46 -8.46
N GLY A 12 10.17 -6.64 -7.83
CA GLY A 12 10.99 -5.67 -8.55
C GLY A 12 10.15 -4.55 -9.17
N LEU A 13 10.52 -4.09 -10.37
CA LEU A 13 9.82 -3.02 -11.08
C LEU A 13 8.66 -3.58 -11.92
N VAL A 14 7.42 -3.19 -11.60
CA VAL A 14 6.21 -3.73 -12.24
C VAL A 14 5.31 -2.59 -12.74
N PRO A 15 4.78 -2.62 -13.97
CA PRO A 15 3.79 -1.65 -14.43
C PRO A 15 2.55 -1.61 -13.52
N TYR A 16 2.01 -0.43 -13.29
CA TYR A 16 0.94 -0.23 -12.30
C TYR A 16 -0.31 -1.07 -12.60
N ALA A 17 -0.74 -1.12 -13.86
CA ALA A 17 -1.91 -1.89 -14.27
C ALA A 17 -1.75 -3.40 -14.02
N GLU A 18 -0.56 -3.95 -14.26
CA GLU A 18 -0.25 -5.36 -14.02
C GLU A 18 -0.28 -5.67 -12.53
N ALA A 19 0.34 -4.81 -11.70
CA ALA A 19 0.31 -4.96 -10.25
C ALA A 19 -1.11 -4.84 -9.69
N LEU A 20 -1.95 -3.95 -10.24
CA LEU A 20 -3.35 -3.81 -9.82
C LEU A 20 -4.15 -5.08 -10.15
N ALA A 21 -3.96 -5.64 -11.35
CA ALA A 21 -4.59 -6.91 -11.72
C ALA A 21 -4.12 -8.05 -10.80
N TRP A 22 -2.84 -8.10 -10.47
CA TRP A 22 -2.26 -9.09 -9.57
C TRP A 22 -2.81 -8.97 -8.15
N GLN A 23 -2.89 -7.76 -7.60
CA GLN A 23 -3.52 -7.51 -6.30
C GLN A 23 -4.97 -8.02 -6.25
N ARG A 24 -5.75 -7.75 -7.29
CA ARG A 24 -7.16 -8.20 -7.39
C ARG A 24 -7.25 -9.73 -7.46
N ALA A 25 -6.39 -10.38 -8.22
CA ALA A 25 -6.34 -11.84 -8.31
C ALA A 25 -6.00 -12.47 -6.94
N LEU A 26 -4.95 -11.97 -6.27
CA LEU A 26 -4.56 -12.43 -4.93
C LEU A 26 -5.68 -12.22 -3.90
N ALA A 27 -6.34 -11.07 -3.93
CA ALA A 27 -7.46 -10.78 -3.04
C ALA A 27 -8.63 -11.75 -3.27
N GLN A 28 -8.96 -12.02 -4.54
CA GLN A 28 -10.03 -12.96 -4.88
C GLN A 28 -9.68 -14.39 -4.46
N ASP A 29 -8.45 -14.84 -4.69
CA ASP A 29 -7.98 -16.15 -4.24
C ASP A 29 -8.00 -16.29 -2.71
N ARG A 30 -7.69 -15.21 -1.99
CA ARG A 30 -7.76 -15.16 -0.53
C ARG A 30 -9.20 -15.20 -0.01
N ILE A 31 -10.11 -14.49 -0.66
CA ILE A 31 -11.55 -14.47 -0.34
C ILE A 31 -12.17 -15.86 -0.57
N ASP A 32 -11.83 -16.49 -1.69
CA ASP A 32 -12.36 -17.79 -2.09
C ASP A 32 -11.71 -18.97 -1.33
N GLY A 33 -10.72 -18.69 -0.48
CA GLY A 33 -9.97 -19.71 0.27
C GLY A 33 -9.03 -20.56 -0.59
N ARG A 34 -8.78 -20.18 -1.86
CA ARG A 34 -7.76 -20.81 -2.72
C ARG A 34 -6.34 -20.49 -2.24
N LEU A 35 -6.16 -19.32 -1.64
CA LEU A 35 -4.94 -18.92 -0.97
C LEU A 35 -5.13 -19.05 0.56
N ALA A 36 -4.37 -19.95 1.19
CA ALA A 36 -4.52 -20.29 2.61
C ALA A 36 -3.80 -19.31 3.56
N HIS A 37 -3.02 -18.38 3.02
CA HIS A 37 -2.17 -17.45 3.74
C HIS A 37 -2.34 -16.03 3.21
N ASP A 38 -1.92 -15.05 4.01
CA ASP A 38 -1.91 -13.65 3.58
C ASP A 38 -0.63 -13.34 2.80
N VAL A 39 -0.65 -12.32 1.94
CA VAL A 39 0.50 -11.95 1.10
C VAL A 39 0.88 -10.50 1.32
N LEU A 40 2.18 -10.22 1.39
CA LEU A 40 2.75 -8.88 1.24
C LEU A 40 3.53 -8.82 -0.07
N LEU A 41 2.97 -8.13 -1.06
CA LEU A 41 3.65 -7.88 -2.33
C LEU A 41 4.49 -6.61 -2.22
N LEU A 42 5.80 -6.73 -2.39
CA LEU A 42 6.79 -5.66 -2.37
C LEU A 42 7.34 -5.44 -3.77
N LEU A 43 7.26 -4.20 -4.26
CA LEU A 43 7.66 -3.84 -5.62
C LEU A 43 7.98 -2.35 -5.74
N GLU A 44 8.38 -1.95 -6.94
CA GLU A 44 8.47 -0.56 -7.38
C GLU A 44 7.62 -0.39 -8.64
N HIS A 45 7.23 0.85 -8.95
CA HIS A 45 6.54 1.18 -10.19
C HIS A 45 7.39 2.08 -11.09
N PRO A 46 7.28 1.97 -12.42
CA PRO A 46 7.54 3.08 -13.32
C PRO A 46 6.76 4.33 -12.86
N ALA A 47 7.19 5.51 -13.30
CA ALA A 47 6.52 6.74 -12.91
C ALA A 47 5.01 6.67 -13.23
N VAL A 48 4.17 6.82 -12.20
CA VAL A 48 2.71 6.73 -12.31
C VAL A 48 2.03 7.60 -11.26
N VAL A 49 1.03 8.36 -11.69
CA VAL A 49 0.13 9.11 -10.81
C VAL A 49 -1.13 8.28 -10.59
N THR A 50 -1.53 8.12 -9.33
CA THR A 50 -2.80 7.48 -8.99
C THR A 50 -3.72 8.44 -8.26
N LEU A 51 -5.00 8.43 -8.63
CA LEU A 51 -6.04 9.24 -8.04
C LEU A 51 -6.92 8.35 -7.17
N GLY A 52 -6.93 8.62 -5.87
CA GLY A 52 -7.84 7.94 -4.94
C GLY A 52 -9.25 8.52 -4.98
N ARG A 53 -10.14 7.96 -4.15
CA ARG A 53 -11.57 8.35 -4.09
C ARG A 53 -11.83 9.81 -3.74
N ASN A 54 -10.88 10.49 -3.09
CA ASN A 54 -11.03 11.90 -2.71
C ASN A 54 -10.36 12.85 -3.72
N ALA A 55 -9.84 12.32 -4.83
CA ALA A 55 -9.16 13.14 -5.82
C ALA A 55 -10.15 13.89 -6.72
N HIS A 56 -9.73 15.10 -7.11
CA HIS A 56 -10.44 15.93 -8.07
C HIS A 56 -9.58 16.14 -9.31
N ALA A 57 -10.21 16.23 -10.48
CA ALA A 57 -9.51 16.38 -11.76
C ALA A 57 -8.54 17.59 -11.80
N GLY A 58 -8.80 18.63 -10.99
CA GLY A 58 -7.93 19.80 -10.86
C GLY A 58 -6.66 19.60 -10.03
N HIS A 59 -6.49 18.45 -9.35
CA HIS A 59 -5.30 18.15 -8.54
C HIS A 59 -4.13 17.62 -9.37
N VAL A 60 -4.36 17.26 -10.64
CA VAL A 60 -3.31 16.79 -11.55
C VAL A 60 -2.90 17.94 -12.46
N LEU A 61 -1.76 18.55 -12.15
CA LEU A 61 -1.13 19.56 -13.00
C LEU A 61 -0.33 18.82 -14.08
N GLU A 62 -0.86 18.78 -15.31
CA GLU A 62 -0.19 18.30 -16.53
C GLU A 62 0.74 17.06 -16.37
N PRO A 63 0.22 15.83 -16.43
CA PRO A 63 1.01 14.61 -16.32
C PRO A 63 1.70 14.29 -17.66
N GLN A 64 2.51 15.21 -18.17
CA GLN A 64 3.21 15.00 -19.44
C GLN A 64 4.18 13.82 -19.30
N GLY A 65 3.86 12.71 -19.97
CA GLY A 65 4.71 11.51 -20.01
C GLY A 65 4.61 10.57 -18.80
N VAL A 66 3.65 10.77 -17.90
CA VAL A 66 3.43 9.91 -16.72
C VAL A 66 2.03 9.30 -16.80
N GLU A 67 1.92 7.98 -16.62
CA GLU A 67 0.62 7.31 -16.64
C GLU A 67 -0.26 7.75 -15.46
N VAL A 68 -1.57 7.80 -15.69
CA VAL A 68 -2.55 8.26 -14.70
C VAL A 68 -3.64 7.22 -14.53
N PHE A 69 -3.88 6.79 -13.30
CA PHE A 69 -4.92 5.81 -12.97
C PHE A 69 -5.87 6.35 -11.90
N GLU A 70 -7.17 6.29 -12.17
CA GLU A 70 -8.20 6.44 -11.13
C GLU A 70 -8.44 5.09 -10.46
N ILE A 71 -8.36 5.07 -9.13
CA ILE A 71 -8.47 3.83 -8.34
C ILE A 71 -9.25 4.02 -7.03
N GLU A 72 -9.68 2.89 -6.47
CA GLU A 72 -10.64 2.85 -5.36
C GLU A 72 -10.00 3.05 -3.97
N ARG A 73 -8.72 3.40 -3.90
CA ARG A 73 -8.03 3.64 -2.62
C ARG A 73 -8.54 4.90 -1.93
N GLY A 74 -8.37 4.95 -0.61
CA GLY A 74 -8.53 6.19 0.15
C GLY A 74 -7.44 7.22 -0.18
N GLY A 75 -7.70 8.47 0.19
CA GLY A 75 -6.80 9.58 -0.06
C GLY A 75 -7.00 10.23 -1.43
N ASP A 76 -6.13 11.20 -1.71
CA ASP A 76 -6.16 12.07 -2.87
C ASP A 76 -5.20 11.54 -3.95
N VAL A 77 -4.46 12.41 -4.64
CA VAL A 77 -3.42 12.08 -5.61
C VAL A 77 -2.13 11.59 -4.93
N THR A 78 -1.46 10.60 -5.52
CA THR A 78 -0.08 10.23 -5.14
C THR A 78 0.73 9.85 -6.39
N LEU A 79 2.05 10.00 -6.29
CA LEU A 79 3.01 9.61 -7.32
C LEU A 79 3.80 8.40 -6.82
N HIS A 80 3.93 7.40 -7.69
CA HIS A 80 4.91 6.34 -7.54
C HIS A 80 5.97 6.45 -8.63
N ALA A 81 7.21 6.08 -8.31
CA ALA A 81 8.33 6.13 -9.23
C ALA A 81 9.45 5.17 -8.77
N PRO A 82 10.40 4.83 -9.66
CA PRO A 82 11.56 4.02 -9.27
C PRO A 82 12.32 4.64 -8.10
N GLY A 83 12.80 3.79 -7.18
CA GLY A 83 13.40 4.16 -5.89
C GLY A 83 12.39 4.24 -4.74
N GLN A 84 11.09 4.17 -5.01
CA GLN A 84 10.06 4.07 -3.98
C GLN A 84 9.60 2.62 -3.80
N LEU A 85 9.92 2.02 -2.65
CA LEU A 85 9.36 0.73 -2.26
C LEU A 85 7.85 0.88 -1.99
N VAL A 86 7.04 0.13 -2.74
CA VAL A 86 5.60 0.02 -2.57
C VAL A 86 5.27 -1.35 -1.99
N GLY A 87 4.39 -1.38 -0.98
CA GLY A 87 3.90 -2.60 -0.36
C GLY A 87 2.39 -2.72 -0.46
N TYR A 88 1.92 -3.86 -0.96
CA TYR A 88 0.50 -4.21 -1.03
C TYR A 88 0.22 -5.43 -0.13
N PRO A 89 -0.20 -5.22 1.13
CA PRO A 89 -0.65 -6.31 1.99
C PRO A 89 -2.07 -6.74 1.57
N ILE A 90 -2.18 -7.99 1.13
CA ILE A 90 -3.42 -8.69 0.81
C ILE A 90 -3.75 -9.60 2.01
N VAL A 91 -4.57 -9.08 2.92
CA VAL A 91 -4.77 -9.66 4.26
C VAL A 91 -6.26 -9.83 4.55
N ASP A 92 -6.64 -10.99 5.08
CA ASP A 92 -7.98 -11.23 5.60
C ASP A 92 -8.14 -10.71 7.04
N LEU A 93 -8.79 -9.55 7.16
CA LEU A 93 -9.02 -8.88 8.44
C LEU A 93 -10.03 -9.60 9.34
N THR A 94 -10.90 -10.46 8.80
CA THR A 94 -11.93 -11.16 9.61
C THR A 94 -11.29 -12.05 10.66
N GLY A 95 -10.13 -12.58 10.32
CA GLY A 95 -9.36 -13.40 11.21
C GLY A 95 -8.45 -12.62 12.18
N HIS A 96 -8.35 -11.31 12.02
CA HIS A 96 -7.67 -10.41 12.95
C HIS A 96 -8.73 -9.61 13.72
N LYS A 97 -8.96 -8.38 13.27
CA LYS A 97 -10.01 -7.48 13.72
C LYS A 97 -10.60 -6.84 12.46
N PRO A 98 -11.90 -6.99 12.18
CA PRO A 98 -12.55 -6.40 11.00
C PRO A 98 -12.74 -4.89 11.20
N ASP A 99 -11.65 -4.15 11.31
CA ASP A 99 -11.60 -2.72 11.63
C ASP A 99 -10.48 -2.07 10.81
N LEU A 100 -10.88 -1.20 9.88
CA LEU A 100 -9.96 -0.53 8.98
C LEU A 100 -9.05 0.48 9.71
N HIS A 101 -9.54 1.14 10.75
CA HIS A 101 -8.71 2.08 11.52
C HIS A 101 -7.61 1.34 12.28
N TRP A 102 -7.96 0.22 12.90
CA TRP A 102 -6.99 -0.65 13.55
C TRP A 102 -5.94 -1.17 12.55
N TYR A 103 -6.38 -1.61 11.36
CA TYR A 103 -5.48 -2.09 10.32
C TYR A 103 -4.49 -0.99 9.88
N LEU A 104 -4.99 0.22 9.58
CA LEU A 104 -4.14 1.35 9.20
C LEU A 104 -3.13 1.73 10.29
N ARG A 105 -3.57 1.78 11.57
CA ARG A 105 -2.65 2.05 12.69
C ARG A 105 -1.60 0.96 12.86
N THR A 106 -1.95 -0.29 12.56
CA THR A 106 -1.04 -1.43 12.61
C THR A 106 0.02 -1.32 11.50
N LEU A 107 -0.39 -0.97 10.28
CA LEU A 107 0.56 -0.72 9.17
C LEU A 107 1.51 0.44 9.47
N GLU A 108 1.00 1.56 9.99
CA GLU A 108 1.85 2.68 10.41
C GLU A 108 2.86 2.26 11.48
N GLN A 109 2.45 1.42 12.45
CA GLN A 109 3.37 0.94 13.48
C GLN A 109 4.47 0.07 12.88
N ALA A 110 4.11 -0.86 12.00
CA ALA A 110 5.07 -1.76 11.36
C ALA A 110 6.13 -0.98 10.57
N LEU A 111 5.73 0.09 9.88
CA LEU A 111 6.64 0.99 9.17
C LEU A 111 7.53 1.78 10.14
N ILE A 112 6.96 2.35 11.22
CA ILE A 112 7.74 3.05 12.26
C ILE A 112 8.80 2.13 12.86
N ASP A 113 8.43 0.89 13.21
CA ASP A 113 9.35 -0.08 13.80
C ASP A 113 10.44 -0.49 12.81
N ALA A 114 10.09 -0.68 11.53
CA ALA A 114 11.04 -0.99 10.47
C ALA A 114 12.06 0.16 10.26
N LEU A 115 11.58 1.41 10.21
CA LEU A 115 12.43 2.60 10.13
C LEU A 115 13.31 2.75 11.37
N GLY A 116 12.78 2.46 12.56
CA GLY A 116 13.55 2.48 13.81
C GLY A 116 14.74 1.51 13.80
N ARG A 117 14.58 0.32 13.20
CA ARG A 117 15.70 -0.62 12.99
C ARG A 117 16.79 -0.08 12.07
N LEU A 118 16.47 0.86 11.20
CA LEU A 118 17.41 1.57 10.33
C LEU A 118 17.96 2.86 10.99
N GLY A 119 17.61 3.14 12.25
CA GLY A 119 18.00 4.37 12.94
C GLY A 119 17.22 5.61 12.50
N ILE A 120 16.10 5.43 11.79
CA ILE A 120 15.24 6.52 11.32
C ILE A 120 14.08 6.67 12.31
N ALA A 121 14.10 7.75 13.09
CA ALA A 121 12.97 8.11 13.95
C ALA A 121 11.77 8.54 13.10
N ALA A 122 10.64 7.89 13.32
CA ALA A 122 9.40 8.14 12.59
C ALA A 122 8.19 8.11 13.53
N GLU A 123 7.14 8.83 13.18
CA GLU A 123 5.96 9.04 14.01
C GLU A 123 4.67 9.12 13.17
N ARG A 124 3.53 9.14 13.85
CA ARG A 124 2.23 9.43 13.24
C ARG A 124 1.93 10.92 13.37
N ASN A 125 1.26 11.47 12.38
CA ASN A 125 0.68 12.80 12.48
C ASN A 125 -0.83 12.70 12.78
N PRO A 126 -1.35 13.29 13.86
CA PRO A 126 -2.79 13.23 14.17
C PRO A 126 -3.71 13.75 13.06
N GLY A 127 -3.25 14.70 12.24
CA GLY A 127 -4.01 15.30 11.15
C GLY A 127 -3.88 14.59 9.80
N TYR A 128 -2.86 13.71 9.63
CA TYR A 128 -2.55 13.12 8.33
C TYR A 128 -2.17 11.64 8.45
N THR A 129 -2.91 10.79 7.74
CA THR A 129 -2.61 9.36 7.62
C THR A 129 -1.24 9.13 7.00
N GLY A 130 -0.47 8.18 7.56
CA GLY A 130 0.87 7.85 7.10
C GLY A 130 1.92 7.95 8.21
N VAL A 131 3.16 7.72 7.82
CA VAL A 131 4.33 7.77 8.71
C VAL A 131 5.22 8.93 8.30
N TRP A 132 5.62 9.73 9.29
CA TRP A 132 6.28 11.02 9.11
C TRP A 132 7.62 11.01 9.82
N THR A 133 8.58 11.78 9.30
CA THR A 133 9.87 12.01 9.96
C THR A 133 10.22 13.50 9.93
N ARG A 134 10.56 14.06 11.10
CA ARG A 134 10.96 15.48 11.22
C ARG A 134 9.91 16.44 10.63
N GLY A 135 8.63 16.11 10.77
CA GLY A 135 7.51 16.89 10.24
C GLY A 135 7.33 16.83 8.72
N ARG A 136 7.87 15.81 8.05
CA ARG A 136 7.75 15.58 6.59
C ARG A 136 7.34 14.14 6.28
#